data_AF-A0A8E0S0X7-F1
#
_entry.id   AF-A0A8E0S0X7-F1
#
_cell.length_a   1.000
_cell.length_b   1.000
_cell.length_c   1.000
_cell.angle_alpha   90.00
_cell.angle_beta   90.00
_cell.angle_gamma   90.00
#
_symmetry.space_group_name_H-M   'P 1'
#
loop_
_entity.id
_entity.type
_entity.pdbx_description
1 polymer ?
#
loop_
_entity_poly.entity_id
_entity_poly.type
_entity_poly.pdbx_seq_one_letter_code
_entity_poly.pdbx_strand_id
1 'polypeptide(L)'
;MCTSTTGSFSVEFCSTEVDLPKKRRKGPVDYVSDLGMHRSLIFCGLRKHPWALSIILCLVFGEFIEPRLTRFMWPKFDPLQTETETRLLLASDPHLEGYHTDLFWLSYLLQWDSDRYLRYHFNQAKKWVNPSGFLILGDLFDLGSEIDASEFSHTCVRFRSIYLNGASLPHLIFPGDNDVDLIEGSWTDPNLMKRMDGCLNPLQTSEQIQFVRCQTVPRGTYRSARNKTNSLANTSSDQFLVFVTHEPVMKISQDQLNEVLAGEFPCLFVSSHYHRPYMYIVRSTDGYSFTEEWIHQPGEWHPRQLTLHFNMSRCVGADHMMEIRGSHEALGFGLPSCTYRSGFPGDTALAVLQIFRNGQAIYHLLPLSSRLYVLYLYLVCISLCALYKIFAMFSSCYSFGIQNRFKRTCKIFK
;
A
#
# COMPACT_ATOMS: atom_id res chain seq x y z
N MET A 1 64.22 6.01 11.42
CA MET A 1 63.94 6.56 12.76
C MET A 1 62.42 6.65 12.87
N CYS A 2 61.72 5.57 13.26
CA CYS A 2 61.45 5.09 14.63
C CYS A 2 60.91 6.17 15.58
N THR A 3 59.65 5.97 15.98
CA THR A 3 59.00 5.99 17.32
C THR A 3 57.70 6.81 17.25
N SER A 4 56.47 6.25 17.28
CA SER A 4 55.77 5.45 18.31
C SER A 4 55.69 6.10 19.69
N THR A 5 54.51 6.60 20.06
CA THR A 5 54.05 6.65 21.46
C THR A 5 52.54 6.46 21.52
N THR A 6 52.16 5.32 22.08
CA THR A 6 50.83 4.89 22.53
C THR A 6 50.53 5.45 23.91
N GLY A 7 49.32 5.99 24.12
CA GLY A 7 48.81 6.34 25.45
C GLY A 7 47.89 5.22 25.97
N SER A 8 48.33 4.54 27.04
CA SER A 8 47.58 3.47 27.72
C SER A 8 46.83 4.02 28.95
N PHE A 9 45.54 3.73 29.03
CA PHE A 9 44.75 3.86 30.25
C PHE A 9 44.97 2.64 31.15
N SER A 10 45.35 2.87 32.41
CA SER A 10 45.48 1.86 33.47
C SER A 10 44.23 1.86 34.34
N VAL A 11 43.59 0.69 34.48
CA VAL A 11 42.57 0.41 35.49
C VAL A 11 43.13 -0.66 36.41
N GLU A 12 43.34 -0.31 37.68
CA GLU A 12 43.67 -1.25 38.76
C GLU A 12 42.48 -2.17 39.04
N PHE A 13 42.71 -3.47 39.01
CA PHE A 13 41.80 -4.48 39.54
C PHE A 13 42.39 -5.05 40.82
N CYS A 14 41.68 -4.84 41.94
CA CYS A 14 41.90 -5.52 43.21
C CYS A 14 41.73 -7.04 43.03
N SER A 15 42.79 -7.79 43.32
CA SER A 15 42.76 -9.24 43.44
C SER A 15 42.22 -9.64 44.80
N THR A 16 40.98 -10.12 44.86
CA THR A 16 40.51 -10.99 45.95
C THR A 16 40.63 -12.44 45.51
N GLU A 17 41.54 -13.17 46.14
CA GLU A 17 41.62 -14.64 46.10
C GLU A 17 40.29 -15.24 46.54
N VAL A 18 39.69 -16.03 45.66
CA VAL A 18 38.59 -16.95 46.00
C VAL A 18 39.08 -18.36 45.70
N ASP A 19 39.18 -19.15 46.75
CA ASP A 19 39.55 -20.57 46.73
C ASP A 19 38.70 -21.36 45.73
N LEU A 20 39.36 -21.95 44.72
CA LEU A 20 38.74 -22.87 43.79
C LEU A 20 38.74 -24.30 44.37
N PRO A 21 37.58 -25.00 44.39
CA PRO A 21 37.54 -26.38 44.80
C PRO A 21 38.16 -27.29 43.73
N LYS A 22 38.89 -28.31 44.22
CA LYS A 22 39.61 -29.34 43.46
C LYS A 22 38.80 -29.92 42.29
N LYS A 23 39.35 -29.74 41.09
CA LYS A 23 38.94 -30.38 39.82
C LYS A 23 38.97 -31.91 39.94
N ARG A 24 37.80 -32.55 40.01
CA ARG A 24 37.64 -33.97 39.63
C ARG A 24 37.64 -34.06 38.11
N ARG A 25 38.63 -34.76 37.53
CA ARG A 25 38.64 -35.15 36.11
C ARG A 25 37.37 -35.96 35.80
N LYS A 26 36.47 -35.39 34.99
CA LYS A 26 35.48 -36.17 34.22
C LYS A 26 36.01 -36.25 32.78
N GLY A 27 35.98 -37.44 32.21
CA GLY A 27 36.39 -37.75 30.85
C GLY A 27 35.52 -37.05 29.79
N PRO A 28 35.77 -37.31 28.50
CA PRO A 28 35.05 -36.66 27.41
C PRO A 28 33.59 -37.12 27.46
N VAL A 29 32.69 -36.19 27.76
CA VAL A 29 31.25 -36.41 27.68
C VAL A 29 30.75 -35.74 26.41
N ASP A 30 30.08 -36.55 25.60
CA ASP A 30 29.48 -36.26 24.30
C ASP A 30 28.66 -34.96 24.29
N TYR A 31 29.11 -33.97 23.51
CA TYR A 31 28.40 -32.72 23.23
C TYR A 31 27.55 -32.81 21.94
N VAL A 32 27.02 -33.99 21.62
CA VAL A 32 26.26 -34.26 20.38
C VAL A 32 24.79 -34.63 20.66
N SER A 33 24.38 -34.82 21.92
CA SER A 33 23.05 -35.35 22.28
C SER A 33 21.99 -34.30 22.61
N ASP A 34 22.34 -33.04 22.90
CA ASP A 34 21.37 -32.06 23.41
C ASP A 34 20.45 -31.40 22.35
N LEU A 35 20.85 -31.40 21.07
CA LEU A 35 19.96 -30.94 19.99
C LEU A 35 18.88 -31.96 19.62
N GLY A 36 19.09 -33.25 19.93
CA GLY A 36 18.14 -34.33 19.62
C GLY A 36 16.93 -34.36 20.57
N MET A 37 17.14 -34.09 21.86
CA MET A 37 16.06 -34.13 22.87
C MET A 37 15.06 -33.00 22.70
N HIS A 38 15.52 -31.78 22.38
CA HIS A 38 14.62 -30.64 22.13
C HIS A 38 13.74 -30.84 20.89
N ARG A 39 14.28 -31.43 19.81
CA ARG A 39 13.50 -31.75 18.60
C ARG A 39 12.44 -32.82 18.86
N SER A 40 12.75 -33.82 19.69
CA SER A 40 11.83 -34.91 20.05
C SER A 40 10.63 -34.45 20.91
N LEU A 41 10.87 -33.58 21.89
CA LEU A 41 9.81 -33.07 22.78
C LEU A 41 8.81 -32.15 22.05
N ILE A 42 9.29 -31.30 21.14
CA ILE A 42 8.44 -30.43 20.31
C ILE A 42 7.54 -31.27 19.39
N PHE A 43 8.10 -32.31 18.76
CA PHE A 43 7.34 -33.22 17.90
C PHE A 43 6.28 -34.03 18.65
N CYS A 44 6.59 -34.49 19.88
CA CYS A 44 5.63 -35.21 20.72
C CYS A 44 4.48 -34.33 21.21
N GLY A 45 4.73 -33.05 21.50
CA GLY A 45 3.69 -32.09 21.89
C GLY A 45 2.72 -31.74 20.76
N LEU A 46 3.25 -31.50 19.55
CA LEU A 46 2.45 -31.20 18.35
C LEU A 46 1.56 -32.38 17.93
N ARG A 47 2.01 -33.63 18.13
CA ARG A 47 1.22 -34.83 17.86
C ARG A 47 -0.04 -34.94 18.73
N LYS A 48 -0.04 -34.34 19.94
CA LYS A 48 -1.20 -34.33 20.84
C LYS A 48 -2.21 -33.23 20.53
N HIS A 49 -1.83 -32.23 19.74
CA HIS A 49 -2.64 -31.05 19.45
C HIS A 49 -2.62 -30.71 17.96
N PRO A 50 -3.23 -31.55 17.09
CA PRO A 50 -3.24 -31.34 15.64
C PRO A 50 -3.86 -29.99 15.23
N TRP A 51 -4.83 -29.50 16.00
CA TRP A 51 -5.42 -28.17 15.82
C TRP A 51 -4.40 -27.03 15.94
N ALA A 52 -3.39 -27.16 16.81
CA ALA A 52 -2.37 -26.14 16.98
C ALA A 52 -1.46 -26.08 15.75
N LEU A 53 -1.12 -27.24 15.17
CA LEU A 53 -0.36 -27.31 13.92
C LEU A 53 -1.13 -26.65 12.78
N SER A 54 -2.45 -26.90 12.66
CA SER A 54 -3.29 -26.27 11.64
C SER A 54 -3.29 -24.74 11.75
N ILE A 55 -3.44 -24.19 12.96
CA ILE A 55 -3.39 -22.74 13.19
C ILE A 55 -2.01 -22.19 12.81
N ILE A 56 -0.92 -22.84 13.24
CA ILE A 56 0.44 -22.40 12.91
C ILE A 56 0.67 -22.38 11.40
N LEU A 57 0.28 -23.45 10.68
CA LEU A 57 0.41 -23.51 9.22
C LEU A 57 -0.43 -22.42 8.53
N CYS A 58 -1.62 -22.16 9.04
CA CYS A 58 -2.51 -21.11 8.53
C CYS A 58 -1.87 -19.72 8.70
N LEU A 59 -1.33 -19.43 9.89
CA LEU A 59 -0.61 -18.19 10.17
C LEU A 59 0.64 -18.07 9.28
N VAL A 60 1.44 -19.13 9.16
CA VAL A 60 2.62 -19.13 8.27
C VAL A 60 2.22 -18.84 6.83
N PHE A 61 1.15 -19.46 6.35
CA PHE A 61 0.64 -19.22 5.00
C PHE A 61 0.26 -17.75 4.81
N GLY A 62 -0.64 -17.22 5.63
CA GLY A 62 -1.19 -15.88 5.43
C GLY A 62 -0.26 -14.73 5.82
N GLU A 63 0.66 -14.93 6.76
CA GLU A 63 1.57 -13.89 7.23
C GLU A 63 2.92 -13.88 6.50
N PHE A 64 3.34 -15.03 5.96
CA PHE A 64 4.65 -15.15 5.33
C PHE A 64 4.59 -15.55 3.87
N ILE A 65 3.82 -16.59 3.51
CA ILE A 65 3.84 -17.16 2.16
C ILE A 65 3.04 -16.30 1.20
N GLU A 66 1.75 -16.08 1.47
CA GLU A 66 0.81 -15.44 0.55
C GLU A 66 1.26 -14.02 0.13
N PRO A 67 1.67 -13.11 1.05
CA PRO A 67 2.12 -11.77 0.66
C PRO A 67 3.44 -11.77 -0.14
N ARG A 68 4.20 -12.87 -0.11
CA ARG A 68 5.42 -13.02 -0.91
C ARG A 68 5.14 -13.62 -2.27
N LEU A 69 4.12 -14.49 -2.37
CA LEU A 69 3.71 -15.10 -3.63
C LEU A 69 3.19 -14.05 -4.62
N THR A 70 2.47 -13.04 -4.13
CA THR A 70 1.92 -11.98 -4.99
C THR A 70 2.99 -11.26 -5.80
N ARG A 71 4.20 -11.11 -5.24
CA ARG A 71 5.33 -10.46 -5.92
C ARG A 71 5.81 -11.20 -7.16
N PHE A 72 5.56 -12.52 -7.26
CA PHE A 72 5.91 -13.26 -8.48
C PHE A 72 5.02 -12.89 -9.67
N MET A 73 3.89 -12.22 -9.43
CA MET A 73 3.03 -11.67 -10.49
C MET A 73 3.48 -10.28 -10.96
N TRP A 74 4.44 -9.65 -10.27
CA TRP A 74 4.90 -8.32 -10.64
C TRP A 74 5.85 -8.37 -11.84
N PRO A 75 5.78 -7.40 -12.76
CA PRO A 75 6.74 -7.27 -13.85
C PRO A 75 8.15 -7.08 -13.30
N LYS A 76 9.14 -7.53 -14.06
CA LYS A 76 10.54 -7.23 -13.79
C LYS A 76 10.86 -5.85 -14.35
N PHE A 77 11.68 -5.11 -13.61
CA PHE A 77 12.15 -3.80 -14.03
C PHE A 77 13.66 -3.86 -14.24
N ASP A 78 14.11 -3.29 -15.34
CA ASP A 78 15.54 -3.05 -15.55
C ASP A 78 16.04 -1.98 -14.57
N PRO A 79 17.37 -1.93 -14.31
CA PRO A 79 17.98 -0.88 -13.52
C PRO A 79 17.57 0.50 -14.05
N LEU A 80 17.09 1.36 -13.15
CA LEU A 80 16.61 2.70 -13.49
C LEU A 80 17.74 3.53 -14.12
N GLN A 81 17.51 4.01 -15.34
CA GLN A 81 18.40 4.94 -16.03
C GLN A 81 17.83 6.35 -15.93
N THR A 82 18.25 7.13 -14.93
CA THR A 82 17.63 8.42 -14.58
C THR A 82 17.70 9.49 -15.67
N GLU A 83 18.59 9.33 -16.66
CA GLU A 83 18.72 10.26 -17.79
C GLU A 83 17.69 10.02 -18.91
N THR A 84 17.15 8.81 -18.99
CA THR A 84 16.30 8.36 -20.10
C THR A 84 14.93 7.86 -19.66
N GLU A 85 14.76 7.57 -18.37
CA GLU A 85 13.54 6.99 -17.79
C GLU A 85 13.15 7.69 -16.48
N THR A 86 11.89 8.14 -16.42
CA THR A 86 11.20 8.49 -15.19
C THR A 86 10.23 7.40 -14.81
N ARG A 87 10.36 6.87 -13.59
CA ARG A 87 9.52 5.80 -13.06
C ARG A 87 8.74 6.28 -11.85
N LEU A 88 7.42 6.34 -11.96
CA LEU A 88 6.52 6.79 -10.89
C LEU A 88 5.82 5.58 -10.27
N LEU A 89 5.92 5.44 -8.95
CA LEU A 89 5.10 4.50 -8.18
C LEU A 89 3.80 5.18 -7.77
N LEU A 90 2.67 4.57 -8.05
CA LEU A 90 1.34 5.15 -7.85
C LEU A 90 0.56 4.30 -6.85
N ALA A 91 -0.01 4.97 -5.84
CA ALA A 91 -0.95 4.38 -4.89
C ALA A 91 -2.22 5.23 -4.85
N SER A 92 -3.35 4.61 -4.55
CA SER A 92 -4.62 5.31 -4.44
C SER A 92 -5.47 4.74 -3.33
N ASP A 93 -6.33 5.56 -2.76
CA ASP A 93 -7.41 5.12 -1.86
C ASP A 93 -6.89 4.19 -0.75
N PRO A 94 -5.91 4.61 0.06
CA PRO A 94 -5.44 3.76 1.14
C PRO A 94 -6.52 3.59 2.24
N HIS A 95 -7.50 4.50 2.34
CA HIS A 95 -8.60 4.51 3.32
C HIS A 95 -8.12 4.08 4.72
N LEU A 96 -7.21 4.85 5.32
CA LEU A 96 -6.76 4.56 6.67
C LEU A 96 -7.95 4.67 7.63
N GLU A 97 -8.24 3.56 8.32
CA GLU A 97 -9.37 3.43 9.22
C GLU A 97 -9.20 4.31 10.47
N GLY A 98 -10.29 5.01 10.82
CA GLY A 98 -10.45 5.74 12.07
C GLY A 98 -10.78 4.84 13.27
N TYR A 99 -11.12 5.43 14.41
CA TYR A 99 -11.65 4.76 15.58
C TYR A 99 -13.16 4.61 15.48
N HIS A 100 -13.65 3.39 15.61
CA HIS A 100 -15.08 3.13 15.76
C HIS A 100 -15.40 2.88 17.24
N THR A 101 -16.40 3.59 17.76
CA THR A 101 -16.74 3.58 19.20
C THR A 101 -17.21 2.23 19.73
N ASP A 102 -17.84 1.42 18.87
CA ASP A 102 -18.66 0.32 19.35
C ASP A 102 -17.83 -0.94 19.71
N LEU A 103 -16.57 -1.02 19.27
CA LEU A 103 -15.63 -2.11 19.60
C LEU A 103 -14.16 -1.61 19.60
N PHE A 104 -13.84 -0.64 20.45
CA PHE A 104 -12.54 0.05 20.44
C PHE A 104 -11.31 -0.89 20.38
N TRP A 105 -11.32 -2.03 21.10
CA TRP A 105 -10.21 -2.99 21.11
C TRP A 105 -10.04 -3.72 19.77
N LEU A 106 -11.14 -3.95 19.06
CA LEU A 106 -11.13 -4.55 17.73
C LEU A 106 -10.64 -3.53 16.71
N SER A 107 -11.02 -2.25 16.84
CA SER A 107 -10.51 -1.17 15.98
C SER A 107 -8.98 -1.10 16.00
N TYR A 108 -8.33 -1.24 17.15
CA TYR A 108 -6.85 -1.29 17.20
C TYR A 108 -6.26 -2.45 16.40
N LEU A 109 -6.86 -3.64 16.47
CA LEU A 109 -6.39 -4.81 15.73
C LEU A 109 -6.58 -4.62 14.22
N LEU A 110 -7.73 -4.08 13.83
CA LEU A 110 -8.12 -3.82 12.45
C LEU A 110 -7.24 -2.73 11.81
N GLN A 111 -7.01 -1.63 12.53
CA GLN A 111 -6.06 -0.58 12.16
C GLN A 111 -4.65 -1.13 12.02
N TRP A 112 -4.18 -1.92 13.00
CA TRP A 112 -2.85 -2.52 12.96
C TRP A 112 -2.67 -3.44 11.75
N ASP A 113 -3.66 -4.27 11.43
CA ASP A 113 -3.59 -5.16 10.27
C ASP A 113 -3.57 -4.38 8.95
N SER A 114 -4.45 -3.39 8.81
CA SER A 114 -4.52 -2.53 7.62
C SER A 114 -3.22 -1.75 7.42
N ASP A 115 -2.72 -1.08 8.45
CA ASP A 115 -1.47 -0.32 8.41
C ASP A 115 -0.28 -1.20 8.03
N ARG A 116 -0.21 -2.42 8.58
CA ARG A 116 0.85 -3.37 8.29
C ARG A 116 0.76 -3.86 6.85
N TYR A 117 -0.45 -4.11 6.35
CA TYR A 117 -0.70 -4.49 4.96
C TYR A 117 -0.21 -3.40 4.00
N LEU A 118 -0.66 -2.15 4.19
CA LEU A 118 -0.28 -1.00 3.38
C LEU A 118 1.24 -0.77 3.43
N ARG A 119 1.81 -0.73 4.65
CA ARG A 119 3.26 -0.54 4.86
C ARG A 119 4.07 -1.63 4.20
N TYR A 120 3.67 -2.90 4.32
CA TYR A 120 4.38 -4.00 3.69
C TYR A 120 4.34 -3.85 2.17
N HIS A 121 3.16 -3.74 1.57
CA HIS A 121 3.04 -3.72 0.11
C HIS A 121 3.69 -2.50 -0.53
N PHE A 122 3.49 -1.30 0.03
CA PHE A 122 4.11 -0.08 -0.48
C PHE A 122 5.64 -0.14 -0.42
N ASN A 123 6.21 -0.59 0.71
CA ASN A 123 7.67 -0.70 0.83
C ASN A 123 8.25 -1.78 -0.08
N GLN A 124 7.54 -2.88 -0.28
CA GLN A 124 7.97 -3.92 -1.21
C GLN A 124 7.92 -3.43 -2.66
N ALA A 125 6.87 -2.70 -3.04
CA ALA A 125 6.77 -2.07 -4.36
C ALA A 125 7.88 -1.04 -4.57
N LYS A 126 8.11 -0.14 -3.60
CA LYS A 126 9.20 0.85 -3.65
C LYS A 126 10.56 0.18 -3.86
N LYS A 127 10.86 -0.92 -3.16
CA LYS A 127 12.11 -1.68 -3.32
C LYS A 127 12.20 -2.40 -4.66
N TRP A 128 11.10 -2.99 -5.11
CA TRP A 128 11.05 -3.78 -6.34
C TRP A 128 11.14 -2.91 -7.60
N VAL A 129 10.42 -1.78 -7.58
CA VAL A 129 10.29 -0.84 -8.69
C VAL A 129 11.49 0.11 -8.73
N ASN A 130 12.08 0.47 -7.59
CA ASN A 130 13.11 1.51 -7.48
C ASN A 130 12.71 2.80 -8.23
N PRO A 131 11.61 3.47 -7.82
CA PRO A 131 11.03 4.58 -8.57
C PRO A 131 11.83 5.88 -8.42
N SER A 132 11.72 6.78 -9.41
CA SER A 132 12.21 8.16 -9.38
C SER A 132 11.43 9.03 -8.37
N GLY A 133 10.15 8.72 -8.18
CA GLY A 133 9.24 9.39 -7.25
C GLY A 133 7.92 8.64 -7.12
N PHE A 134 7.01 9.11 -6.28
CA PHE A 134 5.72 8.44 -6.07
C PHE A 134 4.55 9.40 -5.91
N LEU A 135 3.35 8.94 -6.29
CA LEU A 135 2.11 9.69 -6.13
C LEU A 135 1.16 8.89 -5.23
N ILE A 136 0.41 9.58 -4.36
CA ILE A 136 -0.71 9.00 -3.60
C ILE A 136 -1.95 9.82 -3.87
N LEU A 137 -2.95 9.19 -4.47
CA LEU A 137 -4.13 9.85 -5.04
C LEU A 137 -5.33 9.64 -4.11
N GLY A 138 -5.63 10.66 -3.32
CA GLY A 138 -6.88 10.82 -2.58
C GLY A 138 -7.31 9.68 -1.65
N ASP A 139 -8.46 9.92 -1.01
CA ASP A 139 -9.07 9.12 0.06
C ASP A 139 -8.05 8.50 0.99
N LEU A 140 -7.22 9.38 1.54
CA LEU A 140 -6.12 9.00 2.42
C LEU A 140 -6.68 8.37 3.69
N PHE A 141 -7.77 8.92 4.21
CA PHE A 141 -8.46 8.51 5.44
C PHE A 141 -9.92 8.11 5.13
N ASP A 142 -10.38 7.01 5.72
CA ASP A 142 -11.73 6.46 5.50
C ASP A 142 -12.83 7.45 5.94
N LEU A 143 -12.63 8.08 7.09
CA LEU A 143 -13.55 9.08 7.67
C LEU A 143 -12.86 10.43 7.84
N GLY A 144 -11.99 10.79 6.89
CA GLY A 144 -11.12 11.96 7.00
C GLY A 144 -11.88 13.22 7.40
N SER A 145 -13.00 13.54 6.76
CA SER A 145 -13.82 14.73 7.01
C SER A 145 -14.66 14.67 8.29
N GLU A 146 -14.94 13.47 8.81
CA GLU A 146 -15.85 13.26 9.96
C GLU A 146 -15.13 13.13 11.30
N ILE A 147 -13.87 12.69 11.30
CA ILE A 147 -13.10 12.44 12.53
C ILE A 147 -12.70 13.72 13.25
N ASP A 148 -12.64 13.64 14.58
CA ASP A 148 -12.23 14.76 15.43
C ASP A 148 -10.73 15.10 15.30
N ALA A 149 -10.31 16.22 15.89
CA ALA A 149 -8.94 16.70 15.76
C ALA A 149 -7.87 15.76 16.39
N SER A 150 -8.21 15.06 17.47
CA SER A 150 -7.30 14.14 18.15
C SER A 150 -7.09 12.89 17.30
N GLU A 151 -8.19 12.30 16.84
CA GLU A 151 -8.17 11.15 15.97
C GLU A 151 -7.48 11.46 14.63
N PHE A 152 -7.79 12.60 14.02
CA PHE A 152 -7.12 13.07 12.80
C PHE A 152 -5.60 13.15 12.98
N SER A 153 -5.14 13.74 14.10
CA SER A 153 -3.71 13.81 14.38
C SER A 153 -3.07 12.43 14.49
N HIS A 154 -3.74 11.46 15.11
CA HIS A 154 -3.24 10.09 15.23
C HIS A 154 -3.21 9.36 13.88
N THR A 155 -4.29 9.46 13.10
CA THR A 155 -4.39 8.89 11.75
C THR A 155 -3.33 9.50 10.81
N CYS A 156 -3.08 10.80 10.93
CA CYS A 156 -2.01 11.47 10.19
C CYS A 156 -0.62 10.91 10.53
N VAL A 157 -0.30 10.70 11.82
CA VAL A 157 0.98 10.09 12.23
C VAL A 157 1.12 8.68 11.64
N ARG A 158 0.04 7.89 11.65
CA ARG A 158 0.02 6.55 11.03
C ARG A 158 0.29 6.62 9.54
N PHE A 159 -0.40 7.48 8.79
CA PHE A 159 -0.18 7.71 7.37
C PHE A 159 1.28 8.05 7.04
N ARG A 160 1.82 9.05 7.74
CA ARG A 160 3.22 9.47 7.58
C ARG A 160 4.17 8.32 7.89
N SER A 161 3.88 7.48 8.88
CA SER A 161 4.70 6.31 9.23
C SER A 161 4.71 5.22 8.14
N ILE A 162 3.67 5.16 7.32
CA ILE A 162 3.50 4.15 6.25
C ILE A 162 4.22 4.63 4.98
N TYR A 163 3.95 5.86 4.55
CA TYR A 163 4.34 6.35 3.23
C TYR A 163 5.54 7.32 3.25
N LEU A 164 5.65 8.14 4.29
CA LEU A 164 6.64 9.22 4.37
C LEU A 164 7.84 8.91 5.27
N ASN A 165 7.81 7.81 6.03
CA ASN A 165 8.91 7.43 6.90
C ASN A 165 10.16 7.08 6.08
N GLY A 166 11.22 7.88 6.21
CA GLY A 166 12.44 7.74 5.40
C GLY A 166 12.23 8.05 3.92
N ALA A 167 11.21 8.83 3.56
CA ALA A 167 11.01 9.29 2.19
C ALA A 167 12.04 10.38 1.83
N SER A 168 13.03 10.01 1.02
CA SER A 168 13.93 10.94 0.34
C SER A 168 13.54 11.19 -1.12
N LEU A 169 12.48 10.53 -1.60
CA LEU A 169 12.03 10.62 -3.00
C LEU A 169 11.05 11.79 -3.17
N PRO A 170 11.13 12.51 -4.29
CA PRO A 170 10.07 13.41 -4.74
C PRO A 170 8.72 12.69 -4.74
N HIS A 171 7.68 13.38 -4.27
CA HIS A 171 6.35 12.81 -4.17
C HIS A 171 5.26 13.86 -4.26
N LEU A 172 4.09 13.47 -4.75
CA LEU A 172 2.88 14.29 -4.77
C LEU A 172 1.76 13.54 -4.06
N ILE A 173 1.19 14.14 -3.03
CA ILE A 173 0.10 13.56 -2.24
C ILE A 173 -0.98 14.64 -2.11
N PHE A 174 -2.23 14.28 -2.39
CA PHE A 174 -3.35 15.19 -2.30
C PHE A 174 -4.62 14.46 -1.84
N PRO A 175 -5.58 15.18 -1.22
CA PRO A 175 -6.78 14.58 -0.63
C PRO A 175 -7.83 14.20 -1.67
N GLY A 176 -8.68 13.23 -1.32
CA GLY A 176 -9.90 12.85 -2.05
C GLY A 176 -11.16 13.39 -1.38
N ASP A 177 -12.34 12.85 -1.72
CA ASP A 177 -13.62 13.27 -1.13
C ASP A 177 -13.65 13.02 0.36
N ASN A 178 -13.27 11.80 0.76
CA ASN A 178 -13.41 11.37 2.15
C ASN A 178 -12.51 12.17 3.09
N ASP A 179 -11.49 12.86 2.55
CA ASP A 179 -10.55 13.65 3.31
C ASP A 179 -11.06 15.08 3.58
N VAL A 180 -11.78 15.69 2.63
CA VAL A 180 -12.02 17.15 2.61
C VAL A 180 -13.44 17.58 2.25
N ASP A 181 -14.33 16.66 1.89
CA ASP A 181 -15.73 16.99 1.62
C ASP A 181 -16.62 16.65 2.82
N LEU A 182 -17.56 17.53 3.13
CA LEU A 182 -18.52 17.31 4.24
C LEU A 182 -19.57 16.25 3.91
N ILE A 183 -19.83 16.08 2.61
CA ILE A 183 -20.71 15.07 2.02
C ILE A 183 -19.95 14.54 0.81
N GLU A 184 -19.90 13.23 0.61
CA GLU A 184 -19.24 12.60 -0.55
C GLU A 184 -19.64 13.30 -1.87
N GLY A 185 -18.65 13.71 -2.65
CA GLY A 185 -18.85 14.43 -3.92
C GLY A 185 -19.37 15.87 -3.82
N SER A 186 -19.34 16.49 -2.64
CA SER A 186 -19.80 17.87 -2.43
C SER A 186 -18.69 18.92 -2.55
N TRP A 187 -18.91 20.12 -2.00
CA TRP A 187 -17.91 21.18 -2.02
C TRP A 187 -16.80 20.87 -1.03
N THR A 188 -15.56 20.97 -1.49
CA THR A 188 -14.38 20.87 -0.63
C THR A 188 -14.39 21.96 0.44
N ASP A 189 -14.31 21.54 1.70
CA ASP A 189 -14.30 22.44 2.85
C ASP A 189 -12.89 23.05 3.06
N PRO A 190 -12.75 24.39 3.08
CA PRO A 190 -11.45 25.04 3.24
C PRO A 190 -10.74 24.74 4.57
N ASN A 191 -11.48 24.48 5.65
CA ASN A 191 -10.91 24.14 6.95
C ASN A 191 -10.37 22.71 6.94
N LEU A 192 -11.09 21.79 6.30
CA LEU A 192 -10.63 20.41 6.12
C LEU A 192 -9.38 20.37 5.22
N MET A 193 -9.35 21.15 4.15
CA MET A 193 -8.17 21.31 3.31
C MET A 193 -6.96 21.85 4.10
N LYS A 194 -7.16 22.90 4.92
CA LYS A 194 -6.12 23.45 5.80
C LYS A 194 -5.62 22.43 6.82
N ARG A 195 -6.51 21.56 7.31
CA ARG A 195 -6.17 20.47 8.24
C ARG A 195 -5.31 19.42 7.54
N MET A 196 -5.63 19.07 6.29
CA MET A 196 -4.81 18.17 5.45
C MET A 196 -3.44 18.77 5.11
N ASP A 197 -3.37 20.07 4.84
CA ASP A 197 -2.12 20.80 4.63
C ASP A 197 -1.16 20.64 5.81
N GLY A 198 -1.67 20.83 7.04
CA GLY A 198 -0.90 20.59 8.26
C GLY A 198 -0.50 19.13 8.50
N CYS A 199 -1.25 18.17 7.96
CA CYS A 199 -0.88 16.76 8.04
C CYS A 199 0.25 16.39 7.08
N LEU A 200 0.20 16.91 5.85
CA LEU A 200 1.08 16.49 4.76
C LEU A 200 2.34 17.36 4.62
N ASN A 201 2.33 18.59 5.15
CA ASN A 201 3.44 19.55 5.17
C ASN A 201 4.13 19.81 3.81
N PRO A 202 3.88 20.96 3.18
CA PRO A 202 2.56 21.46 2.77
C PRO A 202 1.98 20.63 1.62
N LEU A 203 0.67 20.78 1.37
CA LEU A 203 0.01 20.23 0.19
C LEU A 203 0.61 20.84 -1.08
N GLN A 204 1.20 19.97 -1.90
CA GLN A 204 1.76 20.35 -3.19
C GLN A 204 0.68 20.26 -4.26
N THR A 205 0.63 21.26 -5.13
CA THR A 205 -0.25 21.28 -6.31
C THR A 205 0.47 20.85 -7.59
N SER A 206 1.80 20.81 -7.54
CA SER A 206 2.64 20.30 -8.63
C SER A 206 3.97 19.84 -8.06
N GLU A 207 4.54 18.82 -8.67
CA GLU A 207 5.87 18.30 -8.35
C GLU A 207 6.57 17.91 -9.65
N GLN A 208 7.83 18.29 -9.79
CA GLN A 208 8.66 17.90 -10.93
C GLN A 208 9.53 16.70 -10.55
N ILE A 209 9.31 15.58 -11.22
CA ILE A 209 10.07 14.34 -11.01
C ILE A 209 10.86 14.09 -12.29
N GLN A 210 12.14 14.48 -12.27
CA GLN A 210 13.02 14.49 -13.46
C GLN A 210 12.42 15.32 -14.61
N PHE A 211 12.10 14.69 -15.75
CA PHE A 211 11.51 15.33 -16.93
C PHE A 211 9.98 15.19 -17.00
N VAL A 212 9.35 14.71 -15.92
CA VAL A 212 7.90 14.63 -15.80
C VAL A 212 7.41 15.64 -14.78
N ARG A 213 6.48 16.50 -15.18
CA ARG A 213 5.79 17.45 -14.30
C ARG A 213 4.42 16.88 -13.96
N CYS A 214 4.22 16.56 -12.69
CA CYS A 214 2.91 16.16 -12.19
C CYS A 214 2.18 17.41 -11.69
N GLN A 215 0.91 17.58 -12.05
CA GLN A 215 0.10 18.71 -11.61
C GLN A 215 -1.28 18.24 -11.18
N THR A 216 -1.71 18.67 -10.00
CA THR A 216 -3.04 18.36 -9.48
C THR A 216 -4.09 19.18 -10.19
N VAL A 217 -5.23 18.58 -10.49
CA VAL A 217 -6.44 19.29 -10.89
C VAL A 217 -7.26 19.60 -9.62
N PRO A 218 -7.66 20.86 -9.35
CA PRO A 218 -8.40 21.22 -8.14
C PRO A 218 -9.75 20.50 -7.99
N ARG A 219 -10.06 20.02 -6.78
CA ARG A 219 -11.33 19.37 -6.38
C ARG A 219 -12.37 20.40 -5.89
N GLY A 220 -13.67 20.08 -6.06
CA GLY A 220 -14.80 20.88 -5.57
C GLY A 220 -15.27 21.93 -6.59
N THR A 221 -16.21 21.55 -7.46
CA THR A 221 -16.91 22.46 -8.40
C THR A 221 -15.96 23.49 -9.02
N TYR A 222 -14.86 22.95 -9.56
CA TYR A 222 -13.76 23.60 -10.28
C TYR A 222 -13.79 25.12 -10.13
N ARG A 223 -13.24 25.62 -9.03
CA ARG A 223 -12.94 27.05 -8.88
C ARG A 223 -12.29 27.50 -10.18
N SER A 224 -12.91 28.49 -10.82
CA SER A 224 -12.31 29.19 -11.96
C SER A 224 -10.85 29.43 -11.68
N ALA A 225 -9.99 29.17 -12.66
CA ALA A 225 -8.54 29.32 -12.62
C ALA A 225 -8.16 30.77 -12.29
N ARG A 226 -8.44 31.22 -11.06
CA ARG A 226 -8.37 32.61 -10.69
C ARG A 226 -6.93 32.87 -10.31
N ASN A 227 -6.29 33.52 -11.28
CA ASN A 227 -4.88 33.83 -11.42
C ASN A 227 -4.07 32.68 -12.04
N LYS A 228 -4.37 32.36 -13.31
CA LYS A 228 -3.33 32.02 -14.31
C LYS A 228 -2.31 33.19 -14.34
N THR A 229 -1.45 33.27 -13.34
CA THR A 229 -0.23 34.06 -13.42
C THR A 229 0.65 33.38 -14.45
N ASN A 230 0.50 33.74 -15.73
CA ASN A 230 1.43 33.52 -16.84
C ASN A 230 2.28 32.22 -16.76
N SER A 231 1.65 31.07 -16.50
CA SER A 231 2.34 29.77 -16.44
C SER A 231 2.53 29.14 -17.82
N LEU A 232 2.03 29.77 -18.88
CA LEU A 232 2.20 29.29 -20.26
C LEU A 232 3.58 29.61 -20.87
N ALA A 233 4.50 30.21 -20.11
CA ALA A 233 5.74 30.77 -20.68
C ALA A 233 7.04 30.09 -20.23
N ASN A 234 7.01 29.03 -19.41
CA ASN A 234 8.26 28.40 -18.92
C ASN A 234 8.18 26.87 -18.77
N THR A 235 7.24 26.18 -19.42
CA THR A 235 7.42 24.74 -19.67
C THR A 235 8.54 24.59 -20.69
N SER A 236 9.71 24.13 -20.26
CA SER A 236 10.73 23.66 -21.20
C SER A 236 10.08 22.64 -22.13
N SER A 237 10.32 22.73 -23.44
CA SER A 237 9.77 21.88 -24.51
C SER A 237 9.95 20.36 -24.33
N ASP A 238 10.69 19.97 -23.29
CA ASP A 238 11.21 18.63 -23.04
C ASP A 238 10.54 17.94 -21.84
N GLN A 239 9.50 18.56 -21.25
CA GLN A 239 8.79 18.01 -20.08
C GLN A 239 7.46 17.37 -20.48
N PHE A 240 7.18 16.19 -19.95
CA PHE A 240 5.87 15.57 -20.03
C PHE A 240 4.98 16.09 -18.89
N LEU A 241 3.83 16.67 -19.22
CA LEU A 241 2.84 17.12 -18.26
C LEU A 241 1.85 15.98 -17.96
N VAL A 242 1.80 15.56 -16.70
CA VAL A 242 0.85 14.55 -16.22
C VAL A 242 -0.12 15.22 -15.26
N PHE A 243 -1.40 15.21 -15.63
CA PHE A 243 -2.47 15.70 -14.77
C PHE A 243 -2.92 14.59 -13.83
N VAL A 244 -3.04 14.95 -12.56
CA VAL A 244 -3.35 14.02 -11.48
C VAL A 244 -4.57 14.54 -10.74
N THR A 245 -5.53 13.67 -10.47
CA THR A 245 -6.79 14.03 -9.80
C THR A 245 -7.29 12.84 -8.99
N HIS A 246 -8.16 13.08 -8.00
CA HIS A 246 -8.82 11.96 -7.31
C HIS A 246 -9.99 11.49 -8.13
N GLU A 247 -10.91 12.41 -8.44
CA GLU A 247 -12.04 12.14 -9.31
C GLU A 247 -11.60 12.09 -10.78
N PRO A 248 -12.03 11.09 -11.55
CA PRO A 248 -11.73 11.05 -12.97
C PRO A 248 -12.35 12.24 -13.69
N VAL A 249 -11.69 12.70 -14.74
CA VAL A 249 -12.18 13.85 -15.51
C VAL A 249 -13.55 13.59 -16.16
N MET A 250 -13.98 12.33 -16.23
CA MET A 250 -15.32 11.91 -16.68
C MET A 250 -16.45 12.35 -15.73
N LYS A 251 -16.13 12.66 -14.47
CA LYS A 251 -17.09 13.20 -13.51
C LYS A 251 -17.23 14.73 -13.59
N ILE A 252 -16.40 15.37 -14.41
CA ILE A 252 -16.37 16.83 -14.57
C ILE A 252 -17.39 17.22 -15.62
N SER A 253 -18.18 18.25 -15.34
CA SER A 253 -19.04 18.82 -16.38
C SER A 253 -18.20 19.36 -17.54
N GLN A 254 -18.69 19.22 -18.77
CA GLN A 254 -17.94 19.62 -19.96
C GLN A 254 -17.40 21.06 -19.90
N ASP A 255 -18.20 22.00 -19.42
CA ASP A 255 -17.81 23.41 -19.30
C ASP A 255 -16.62 23.61 -18.35
N GLN A 256 -16.64 22.91 -17.21
CA GLN A 256 -15.55 22.94 -16.24
C GLN A 256 -14.30 22.24 -16.75
N LEU A 257 -14.48 21.12 -17.45
CA LEU A 257 -13.37 20.39 -18.07
C LEU A 257 -12.65 21.29 -19.10
N ASN A 258 -13.43 21.98 -19.94
CA ASN A 258 -12.93 22.93 -20.90
C ASN A 258 -12.18 24.09 -20.22
N GLU A 259 -12.73 24.65 -19.13
CA GLU A 259 -12.06 25.73 -18.38
C GLU A 259 -10.72 25.29 -17.78
N VAL A 260 -10.67 24.09 -17.19
CA VAL A 260 -9.47 23.54 -16.55
C VAL A 260 -8.39 23.20 -17.58
N LEU A 261 -8.78 22.59 -18.71
CA LEU A 261 -7.83 22.11 -19.72
C LEU A 261 -7.44 23.16 -20.76
N ALA A 262 -8.18 24.28 -20.85
CA ALA A 262 -7.93 25.34 -21.82
C ALA A 262 -6.46 25.81 -21.76
N GLY A 263 -5.70 25.47 -22.79
CA GLY A 263 -4.30 25.87 -22.96
C GLY A 263 -3.26 25.07 -22.15
N GLU A 264 -3.64 24.03 -21.40
CA GLU A 264 -2.69 23.26 -20.58
C GLU A 264 -2.18 21.97 -21.27
N PHE A 265 -2.91 21.40 -22.24
CA PHE A 265 -2.50 20.27 -23.10
C PHE A 265 -1.70 19.13 -22.41
N PRO A 266 -2.26 18.45 -21.39
CA PRO A 266 -1.56 17.39 -20.66
C PRO A 266 -1.28 16.17 -21.55
N CYS A 267 -0.15 15.49 -21.33
CA CYS A 267 0.20 14.26 -22.04
C CYS A 267 -0.62 13.06 -21.56
N LEU A 268 -0.98 13.07 -20.27
CA LEU A 268 -1.60 11.95 -19.59
C LEU A 268 -2.43 12.42 -18.40
N PHE A 269 -3.52 11.70 -18.13
CA PHE A 269 -4.30 11.81 -16.90
C PHE A 269 -4.11 10.58 -16.01
N VAL A 270 -3.95 10.79 -14.72
CA VAL A 270 -3.96 9.74 -13.70
C VAL A 270 -5.00 10.12 -12.65
N SER A 271 -5.93 9.21 -12.40
CA SER A 271 -7.10 9.44 -11.55
C SER A 271 -7.45 8.22 -10.69
N SER A 272 -8.39 8.35 -9.75
CA SER A 272 -8.91 7.21 -9.01
C SER A 272 -10.38 7.32 -8.58
N HIS A 273 -10.70 7.22 -7.29
CA HIS A 273 -12.04 7.27 -6.70
C HIS A 273 -12.94 6.04 -6.96
N TYR A 274 -12.91 5.40 -8.14
CA TYR A 274 -13.74 4.20 -8.39
C TYR A 274 -13.24 2.90 -7.74
N HIS A 275 -12.09 2.94 -7.05
CA HIS A 275 -11.39 1.80 -6.43
C HIS A 275 -11.08 0.60 -7.36
N ARG A 276 -11.33 0.72 -8.66
CA ARG A 276 -11.12 -0.27 -9.71
C ARG A 276 -10.31 0.34 -10.85
N PRO A 277 -9.54 -0.45 -11.62
CA PRO A 277 -8.82 0.10 -12.74
C PRO A 277 -9.79 0.43 -13.88
N TYR A 278 -9.49 1.49 -14.63
CA TYR A 278 -10.25 1.94 -15.79
C TYR A 278 -9.36 2.74 -16.74
N MET A 279 -9.85 2.94 -17.97
CA MET A 279 -9.13 3.67 -19.01
C MET A 279 -10.09 4.52 -19.83
N TYR A 280 -9.69 5.73 -20.15
CA TYR A 280 -10.45 6.65 -20.98
C TYR A 280 -9.51 7.48 -21.85
N ILE A 281 -10.06 8.15 -22.84
CA ILE A 281 -9.33 9.07 -23.70
C ILE A 281 -10.01 10.42 -23.69
N VAL A 282 -9.21 11.48 -23.69
CA VAL A 282 -9.65 12.86 -23.77
C VAL A 282 -9.15 13.43 -25.08
N ARG A 283 -10.05 14.00 -25.88
CA ARG A 283 -9.74 14.58 -27.18
C ARG A 283 -10.18 16.03 -27.24
N SER A 284 -9.49 16.85 -27.99
CA SER A 284 -9.93 18.19 -28.40
C SER A 284 -9.58 18.39 -29.87
N THR A 285 -10.37 19.16 -30.62
CA THR A 285 -10.08 19.50 -32.02
C THR A 285 -9.61 20.94 -32.21
N ASP A 286 -9.86 21.79 -31.22
CA ASP A 286 -9.61 23.24 -31.25
C ASP A 286 -8.78 23.75 -30.06
N GLY A 287 -8.45 22.87 -29.10
CA GLY A 287 -7.70 23.19 -27.89
C GLY A 287 -8.54 23.84 -26.77
N TYR A 288 -9.86 23.97 -26.96
CA TYR A 288 -10.77 24.62 -26.01
C TYR A 288 -12.00 23.78 -25.69
N SER A 289 -12.50 22.99 -26.64
CA SER A 289 -13.56 22.02 -26.47
C SER A 289 -12.95 20.64 -26.37
N PHE A 290 -13.09 20.02 -25.21
CA PHE A 290 -12.65 18.66 -24.95
C PHE A 290 -13.85 17.70 -25.06
N THR A 291 -13.58 16.44 -25.29
CA THR A 291 -14.56 15.35 -25.27
C THR A 291 -13.89 14.13 -24.70
N GLU A 292 -14.66 13.32 -24.00
CA GLU A 292 -14.17 12.11 -23.37
C GLU A 292 -14.86 10.83 -23.84
N GLU A 293 -14.11 9.73 -23.80
CA GLU A 293 -14.63 8.41 -24.17
C GLU A 293 -13.98 7.32 -23.30
N TRP A 294 -14.81 6.40 -22.79
CA TRP A 294 -14.33 5.21 -22.08
C TRP A 294 -13.72 4.22 -23.05
N ILE A 295 -12.49 3.78 -22.77
CA ILE A 295 -11.89 2.59 -23.41
C ILE A 295 -12.25 1.36 -22.59
N HIS A 296 -12.12 1.46 -21.27
CA HIS A 296 -12.50 0.43 -20.31
C HIS A 296 -13.17 1.08 -19.10
N GLN A 297 -14.42 0.72 -18.84
CA GLN A 297 -15.15 1.23 -17.68
C GLN A 297 -14.66 0.58 -16.37
N PRO A 298 -14.93 1.20 -15.21
CA PRO A 298 -14.57 0.63 -13.91
C PRO A 298 -15.12 -0.79 -13.71
N GLY A 299 -14.23 -1.77 -13.61
CA GLY A 299 -14.56 -3.18 -13.43
C GLY A 299 -14.67 -4.01 -14.71
N GLU A 300 -14.58 -3.39 -15.89
CA GLU A 300 -14.37 -4.13 -17.15
C GLU A 300 -12.91 -4.56 -17.32
N TRP A 301 -12.00 -3.91 -16.59
CA TRP A 301 -10.58 -4.19 -16.60
C TRP A 301 -10.16 -4.85 -15.29
N HIS A 302 -9.43 -5.97 -15.35
CA HIS A 302 -9.00 -6.72 -14.17
C HIS A 302 -7.50 -6.51 -13.86
N PRO A 303 -7.09 -6.21 -12.61
CA PRO A 303 -5.73 -5.80 -12.26
C PRO A 303 -4.64 -6.89 -12.38
N ARG A 304 -5.04 -8.16 -12.51
CA ARG A 304 -4.13 -9.30 -12.79
C ARG A 304 -3.62 -9.34 -14.24
N GLN A 305 -4.14 -8.47 -15.09
CA GLN A 305 -3.68 -8.29 -16.46
C GLN A 305 -3.46 -6.79 -16.64
N LEU A 306 -2.20 -6.32 -16.66
CA LEU A 306 -1.69 -5.56 -17.79
C LEU A 306 -0.36 -4.89 -17.47
N THR A 307 0.52 -5.05 -18.45
CA THR A 307 1.47 -4.04 -18.88
C THR A 307 0.87 -3.40 -20.14
N LEU A 308 0.66 -2.09 -20.14
CA LEU A 308 0.23 -1.34 -21.31
C LEU A 308 1.40 -0.54 -21.85
N HIS A 309 1.72 -0.71 -23.13
CA HIS A 309 2.68 0.12 -23.84
C HIS A 309 1.93 1.15 -24.67
N PHE A 310 2.33 2.41 -24.58
CA PHE A 310 1.77 3.51 -25.36
C PHE A 310 2.87 4.54 -25.67
N ASN A 311 2.55 5.49 -26.56
CA ASN A 311 3.52 6.48 -27.02
C ASN A 311 2.95 7.89 -26.87
N MET A 312 3.68 8.73 -26.14
CA MET A 312 3.42 10.13 -25.88
C MET A 312 4.42 11.04 -26.62
N SER A 313 5.14 10.54 -27.63
CA SER A 313 6.16 11.32 -28.35
C SER A 313 5.61 12.58 -29.01
N ARG A 314 4.29 12.65 -29.26
CA ARG A 314 3.61 13.85 -29.77
C ARG A 314 3.48 14.96 -28.73
N CYS A 315 3.58 14.62 -27.45
CA CYS A 315 3.40 15.54 -26.35
C CYS A 315 4.67 16.30 -25.96
N VAL A 316 5.78 16.14 -26.69
CA VAL A 316 7.05 16.83 -26.46
C VAL A 316 7.69 17.22 -27.79
N GLY A 317 8.46 18.31 -27.82
CA GLY A 317 9.17 18.77 -29.03
C GLY A 317 8.37 19.70 -29.95
N ALA A 318 8.93 20.01 -31.13
CA ALA A 318 8.40 21.03 -32.05
C ALA A 318 6.99 20.72 -32.59
N ASP A 319 6.64 19.43 -32.68
CA ASP A 319 5.31 18.97 -33.11
C ASP A 319 4.22 19.35 -32.10
N HIS A 320 4.55 19.31 -30.79
CA HIS A 320 3.64 19.77 -29.73
C HIS A 320 3.25 21.24 -29.93
N MET A 321 4.19 22.11 -30.33
CA MET A 321 3.89 23.54 -30.54
C MET A 321 2.99 23.80 -31.75
N MET A 322 2.99 22.93 -32.77
CA MET A 322 2.00 22.99 -33.86
C MET A 322 0.64 22.41 -33.45
N GLU A 323 0.62 21.36 -32.63
CA GLU A 323 -0.58 20.68 -32.15
C GLU A 323 -1.36 21.52 -31.11
N ILE A 324 -0.69 22.41 -30.37
CA ILE A 324 -1.32 23.45 -29.53
C ILE A 324 -2.30 24.35 -30.32
N ARG A 325 -2.18 24.40 -31.66
CA ARG A 325 -3.10 25.13 -32.54
C ARG A 325 -4.13 24.22 -33.26
N GLY A 326 -4.22 22.93 -32.89
CA GLY A 326 -5.05 21.93 -33.56
C GLY A 326 -5.66 20.90 -32.61
N SER A 327 -5.71 19.63 -33.06
CA SER A 327 -6.31 18.52 -32.32
C SER A 327 -5.37 17.93 -31.28
N HIS A 328 -5.84 17.70 -30.06
CA HIS A 328 -5.10 17.10 -28.96
C HIS A 328 -5.75 15.80 -28.51
N GLU A 329 -4.96 14.79 -28.18
CA GLU A 329 -5.42 13.51 -27.64
C GLU A 329 -4.53 13.08 -26.47
N ALA A 330 -5.14 12.74 -25.34
CA ALA A 330 -4.46 12.32 -24.12
C ALA A 330 -5.17 11.12 -23.50
N LEU A 331 -4.37 10.18 -22.99
CA LEU A 331 -4.87 8.97 -22.35
C LEU A 331 -5.09 9.21 -20.86
N GLY A 332 -6.09 8.55 -20.28
CA GLY A 332 -6.40 8.62 -18.86
C GLY A 332 -6.47 7.25 -18.20
N PHE A 333 -5.87 7.13 -17.02
CA PHE A 333 -5.88 5.91 -16.23
C PHE A 333 -6.57 6.10 -14.89
N GLY A 334 -7.32 5.07 -14.49
CA GLY A 334 -7.83 4.88 -13.15
C GLY A 334 -6.97 3.93 -12.35
N LEU A 335 -6.52 4.37 -11.18
CA LEU A 335 -5.86 3.52 -10.21
C LEU A 335 -6.92 2.72 -9.42
N PRO A 336 -6.76 1.40 -9.25
CA PRO A 336 -7.50 0.70 -8.23
C PRO A 336 -7.04 1.12 -6.84
N SER A 337 -7.85 0.77 -5.84
CA SER A 337 -7.49 0.98 -4.45
C SER A 337 -6.29 0.12 -4.03
N CYS A 338 -5.43 0.68 -3.18
CA CYS A 338 -4.30 -0.04 -2.61
C CYS A 338 -4.63 -0.75 -1.28
N THR A 339 -5.88 -0.67 -0.81
CA THR A 339 -6.35 -1.33 0.42
C THR A 339 -7.40 -2.40 0.14
N TYR A 340 -7.36 -3.50 0.88
CA TYR A 340 -8.37 -4.57 0.79
C TYR A 340 -9.71 -4.18 1.42
N ARG A 341 -9.82 -2.97 1.98
CA ARG A 341 -10.96 -2.48 2.74
C ARG A 341 -11.92 -1.58 1.96
N SER A 342 -11.54 -1.12 0.77
CA SER A 342 -12.34 -0.21 -0.06
C SER A 342 -13.49 -0.91 -0.81
N GLY A 343 -14.06 -1.98 -0.26
CA GLY A 343 -15.16 -2.74 -0.87
C GLY A 343 -14.79 -3.66 -2.05
N PHE A 344 -13.58 -3.56 -2.62
CA PHE A 344 -13.13 -4.38 -3.77
C PHE A 344 -11.83 -5.16 -3.49
N PRO A 345 -11.84 -6.08 -2.52
CA PRO A 345 -10.65 -6.81 -2.05
C PRO A 345 -9.98 -7.70 -3.12
N GLY A 346 -10.68 -8.00 -4.21
CA GLY A 346 -10.16 -8.77 -5.35
C GLY A 346 -9.36 -7.93 -6.34
N ASP A 347 -9.54 -6.61 -6.32
CA ASP A 347 -9.05 -5.69 -7.35
C ASP A 347 -7.94 -4.76 -6.84
N THR A 348 -7.38 -5.03 -5.66
CA THR A 348 -6.36 -4.18 -5.06
C THR A 348 -5.05 -4.23 -5.83
N ALA A 349 -4.49 -3.08 -6.19
CA ALA A 349 -3.19 -2.98 -6.81
C ALA A 349 -2.48 -1.67 -6.44
N LEU A 350 -1.17 -1.65 -6.63
CA LEU A 350 -0.43 -0.40 -6.89
C LEU A 350 -0.25 -0.27 -8.41
N ALA A 351 0.20 0.88 -8.90
CA ALA A 351 0.58 1.01 -10.30
C ALA A 351 1.98 1.59 -10.47
N VAL A 352 2.57 1.36 -11.65
CA VAL A 352 3.84 1.95 -12.04
C VAL A 352 3.67 2.57 -13.41
N LEU A 353 4.08 3.83 -13.53
CA LEU A 353 4.16 4.53 -14.79
C LEU A 353 5.63 4.78 -15.14
N GLN A 354 6.11 4.12 -16.18
CA GLN A 354 7.43 4.35 -16.78
C GLN A 354 7.26 5.29 -17.97
N ILE A 355 7.94 6.42 -17.96
CA ILE A 355 7.97 7.38 -19.07
C ILE A 355 9.41 7.50 -19.53
N PHE A 356 9.65 7.22 -20.80
CA PHE A 356 10.95 7.36 -21.43
C PHE A 356 11.04 8.71 -22.14
N ARG A 357 12.26 9.26 -22.19
CA ARG A 357 12.51 10.58 -22.78
C ARG A 357 12.17 10.68 -24.27
N ASN A 358 12.11 9.54 -24.96
CA ASN A 358 11.68 9.43 -26.36
C ASN A 358 10.15 9.43 -26.54
N GLY A 359 9.37 9.55 -25.45
CA GLY A 359 7.92 9.52 -25.46
C GLY A 359 7.31 8.13 -25.30
N GLN A 360 8.09 7.04 -25.34
CA GLN A 360 7.55 5.73 -25.00
C GLN A 360 7.12 5.71 -23.54
N ALA A 361 6.01 5.05 -23.25
CA ALA A 361 5.51 4.93 -21.90
C ALA A 361 4.91 3.55 -21.65
N ILE A 362 5.03 3.11 -20.40
CA ILE A 362 4.55 1.82 -19.95
C ILE A 362 3.80 1.99 -18.65
N TYR A 363 2.56 1.52 -18.61
CA TYR A 363 1.75 1.48 -17.41
C TYR A 363 1.60 0.03 -16.93
N HIS A 364 1.91 -0.21 -15.66
CA HIS A 364 1.82 -1.52 -15.04
C HIS A 364 0.90 -1.49 -13.83
N LEU A 365 0.09 -2.54 -13.66
CA LEU A 365 -0.57 -2.83 -12.40
C LEU A 365 0.23 -3.86 -11.60
N LEU A 366 0.42 -3.57 -10.31
CA LEU A 366 1.09 -4.42 -9.33
C LEU A 366 0.02 -4.99 -8.40
N PRO A 367 -0.61 -6.14 -8.73
CA PRO A 367 -1.65 -6.72 -7.90
C PRO A 367 -1.14 -6.99 -6.49
N LEU A 368 -1.97 -6.68 -5.49
CA LEU A 368 -1.66 -6.90 -4.08
C LEU A 368 -2.30 -8.19 -3.56
N SER A 369 -1.87 -8.61 -2.37
CA SER A 369 -2.42 -9.81 -1.76
C SER A 369 -3.88 -9.61 -1.39
N SER A 370 -4.71 -10.63 -1.59
CA SER A 370 -6.12 -10.55 -1.22
C SER A 370 -6.28 -10.88 0.27
N ARG A 371 -5.84 -9.95 1.13
CA ARG A 371 -5.81 -10.12 2.60
C ARG A 371 -7.15 -10.53 3.18
N LEU A 372 -8.26 -10.07 2.61
CA LEU A 372 -9.59 -10.48 3.08
C LEU A 372 -9.81 -12.00 2.98
N TYR A 373 -9.34 -12.68 1.92
CA TYR A 373 -9.44 -14.15 1.83
C TYR A 373 -8.56 -14.85 2.86
N VAL A 374 -7.41 -14.26 3.21
CA VAL A 374 -6.56 -14.77 4.30
C VAL A 374 -7.26 -14.64 5.65
N LEU A 375 -7.93 -13.52 5.92
CA LEU A 375 -8.73 -13.35 7.13
C LEU A 375 -9.89 -14.34 7.19
N TYR A 376 -10.59 -14.58 6.07
CA TYR A 376 -11.61 -15.63 5.99
C TYR A 376 -11.03 -17.03 6.27
N LEU A 377 -9.85 -17.33 5.73
CA LEU A 377 -9.16 -18.59 5.98
C LEU A 377 -8.83 -18.75 7.48
N TYR A 378 -8.42 -17.68 8.17
CA TYR A 378 -8.19 -17.68 9.61
C TYR A 378 -9.46 -18.01 10.38
N LEU A 379 -10.56 -17.35 10.04
CA LEU A 379 -11.85 -17.58 10.68
C LEU A 379 -12.31 -19.03 10.51
N VAL A 380 -12.22 -19.58 9.30
CA VAL A 380 -12.57 -20.97 9.01
C VAL A 380 -11.67 -21.93 9.79
N CYS A 381 -10.35 -21.70 9.79
CA CYS A 381 -9.39 -22.55 10.52
C CYS A 381 -9.67 -22.57 12.03
N ILE A 382 -9.89 -21.39 12.63
CA ILE A 382 -10.22 -21.25 14.05
C ILE A 382 -11.54 -21.96 14.37
N SER A 383 -12.56 -21.78 13.54
CA SER A 383 -13.88 -22.39 13.72
C SER A 383 -13.80 -23.92 13.67
N LEU A 384 -13.09 -24.49 12.70
CA LEU A 384 -12.87 -25.93 12.60
C LEU A 384 -12.09 -26.49 13.80
N CYS A 385 -11.07 -25.75 14.27
CA CYS A 385 -10.31 -26.12 15.47
C CYS A 385 -11.17 -26.10 16.74
N ALA A 386 -12.05 -25.11 16.87
CA ALA A 386 -12.98 -24.99 18.00
C ALA A 386 -14.00 -26.15 17.98
N LEU A 387 -14.60 -26.44 16.82
CA LEU A 387 -15.50 -27.58 16.64
C LEU A 387 -14.80 -28.90 16.97
N TYR A 388 -13.58 -29.12 16.46
CA TYR A 388 -12.80 -30.31 16.79
C TYR A 388 -12.59 -30.47 18.31
N LYS A 389 -12.26 -29.38 19.02
CA LYS A 389 -12.11 -29.42 20.48
C LYS A 389 -13.42 -29.77 21.17
N ILE A 390 -14.53 -29.17 20.75
CA ILE A 390 -15.87 -29.47 21.29
C ILE A 390 -16.20 -30.95 21.09
N PHE A 391 -16.03 -31.49 19.88
CA PHE A 391 -16.24 -32.90 19.59
C PHE A 391 -15.33 -33.81 20.43
N ALA A 392 -14.03 -33.52 20.51
CA ALA A 392 -13.09 -34.31 21.30
C ALA A 392 -13.44 -34.32 22.80
N MET A 393 -13.92 -33.19 23.34
CA MET A 393 -14.43 -33.13 24.72
C MET A 393 -15.67 -34.01 24.90
N PHE A 394 -16.65 -33.94 23.98
CA PHE A 394 -17.84 -34.80 24.03
C PHE A 394 -17.49 -36.29 23.94
N SER A 395 -16.60 -36.68 23.03
CA SER A 395 -16.15 -38.07 22.90
C SER A 395 -15.44 -38.57 24.16
N SER A 396 -14.59 -37.74 24.77
CA SER A 396 -13.89 -38.10 26.03
C SER A 396 -14.87 -38.30 27.18
N CYS A 397 -15.88 -37.43 27.31
CA CYS A 397 -16.95 -37.56 28.30
C CYS A 397 -17.80 -38.82 28.07
N TYR A 398 -18.13 -39.14 26.82
CA TYR A 398 -18.90 -40.33 26.47
C TYR A 398 -18.16 -41.63 26.80
N SER A 399 -16.87 -41.72 26.44
CA SER A 399 -16.02 -42.87 26.77
C SER A 399 -15.84 -43.06 28.28
N PHE A 400 -15.69 -41.97 29.05
CA PHE A 400 -15.61 -42.04 30.50
C PHE A 400 -16.94 -42.50 31.13
N GLY A 401 -18.08 -42.06 30.59
CA GLY A 401 -19.41 -42.52 30.99
C GLY A 401 -19.61 -44.02 30.76
N ILE A 402 -19.16 -44.55 29.62
CA ILE A 402 -19.22 -45.99 29.31
C ILE A 402 -18.31 -46.81 30.24
N GLN A 403 -17.06 -46.38 30.44
CA GLN A 403 -16.14 -47.08 31.33
C GLN A 403 -16.64 -47.14 32.78
N ASN A 404 -17.26 -46.05 33.28
CA ASN A 404 -17.85 -46.04 34.61
C ASN A 404 -19.11 -46.90 34.72
N ARG A 405 -19.94 -46.98 33.67
CA ARG A 405 -21.06 -47.94 33.64
C ARG A 405 -20.55 -49.38 33.66
N PHE A 406 -19.53 -49.70 32.86
CA PHE A 406 -18.95 -51.04 32.80
C PHE A 406 -18.31 -51.47 34.14
N LYS A 407 -17.60 -50.55 34.82
CA LYS A 407 -17.06 -50.81 36.16
C LYS A 407 -18.14 -51.00 37.22
N ARG A 408 -19.29 -50.33 37.10
CA ARG A 408 -20.43 -50.52 38.02
C ARG A 408 -21.13 -51.87 37.79
N THR A 409 -21.36 -52.28 36.54
CA THR A 409 -21.93 -53.60 36.26
C THR A 409 -21.00 -54.73 36.71
N CYS A 410 -19.68 -54.65 36.48
CA CYS A 410 -18.74 -55.67 36.96
C CYS A 410 -18.65 -55.77 38.50
N LYS A 411 -19.06 -54.74 39.26
CA LYS A 411 -19.14 -54.79 40.73
C LYS A 411 -20.41 -55.44 41.25
N ILE A 412 -21.45 -55.59 40.42
CA ILE A 412 -22.72 -56.24 40.80
C ILE A 412 -22.64 -57.77 40.58
N PHE A 413 -21.72 -58.23 39.74
CA PHE A 413 -21.50 -59.66 39.42
C PHE A 413 -20.32 -60.29 40.18
N LYS A 414 -19.79 -59.62 41.20
CA LYS A 414 -18.88 -60.18 42.21
C LYS A 414 -19.56 -60.06 43.57
#